data_AF-A0A950JNV9-F1
#
_entry.id   AF-A0A950JNV9-F1
#
_cell.length_a   1.000
_cell.length_b   1.000
_cell.length_c   1.000
_cell.angle_alpha   90.00
_cell.angle_beta   90.00
_cell.angle_gamma   90.00
#
_symmetry.space_group_name_H-M   'P 1'
#
loop_
_entity.id
_entity.type
_entity.pdbx_description
1 polymer ?
#
loop_
_entity_poly.entity_id
_entity_poly.type
_entity_poly.pdbx_seq_one_letter_code
_entity_poly.pdbx_strand_id
1 'polypeptide(L)'
;MKNADLSSADVADFESGLKSYKVKLVLYKAPAGDPAVQRLLQIARQEKIPVVRASEAKPANMTHQQWIIDQLDAIDRALASSAF
;
A
#
# COMPACT_ATOMS: atom_id res chain seq x y z
N MET A 1 6.47 14.74 -12.37
CA MET A 1 5.83 14.00 -11.25
C MET A 1 4.42 13.67 -11.68
N LYS A 2 4.00 12.39 -11.66
CA LYS A 2 2.57 12.07 -11.71
C LYS A 2 2.06 12.18 -10.28
N ASN A 3 1.51 13.33 -9.91
CA ASN A 3 0.73 13.44 -8.69
C ASN A 3 -0.56 12.67 -8.97
N ALA A 4 -0.78 11.58 -8.25
CA ALA A 4 -2.11 11.00 -8.19
C ALA A 4 -2.91 11.93 -7.27
N ASP A 5 -3.47 13.00 -7.82
CA ASP A 5 -4.47 13.80 -7.11
C ASP A 5 -5.69 12.87 -6.92
N LEU A 6 -5.80 12.29 -5.73
CA LEU A 6 -6.99 11.54 -5.36
C LEU A 6 -8.12 12.56 -5.17
N SER A 7 -9.24 12.38 -5.86
CA SER A 7 -10.40 13.20 -5.58
C SER A 7 -10.93 12.90 -4.18
N SER A 8 -11.70 13.81 -3.60
CA SER A 8 -12.35 13.57 -2.30
C SER A 8 -13.25 12.32 -2.31
N ALA A 9 -13.83 12.00 -3.47
CA ALA A 9 -14.63 10.79 -3.66
C ALA A 9 -13.76 9.53 -3.60
N ASP A 10 -12.60 9.53 -4.27
CA ASP A 10 -11.67 8.40 -4.23
C ASP A 10 -11.17 8.12 -2.79
N VAL A 11 -10.89 9.18 -2.03
CA VAL A 11 -10.48 9.06 -0.63
C VAL A 11 -11.61 8.46 0.22
N ALA A 12 -12.85 8.92 0.03
CA ALA A 12 -14.00 8.42 0.77
C ALA A 12 -14.31 6.94 0.47
N ASP A 13 -14.24 6.54 -0.79
CA ASP A 13 -14.46 5.16 -1.22
C ASP A 13 -13.37 4.24 -0.69
N PHE A 14 -12.11 4.69 -0.71
CA PHE A 14 -10.99 3.93 -0.15
C PHE A 14 -11.12 3.78 1.38
N GLU A 15 -11.45 4.87 2.09
CA GLU A 15 -11.70 4.84 3.53
C GLU A 15 -12.84 3.88 3.90
N SER A 16 -13.93 3.89 3.13
CA SER A 16 -15.06 2.96 3.29
C SER A 16 -14.64 1.51 3.05
N GLY A 17 -13.83 1.26 2.03
CA GLY A 17 -13.28 -0.07 1.73
C GLY A 17 -12.39 -0.63 2.85
N LEU A 18 -11.60 0.23 3.49
CA LEU A 18 -10.80 -0.13 4.67
C LEU A 18 -11.70 -0.50 5.86
N LYS A 19 -12.65 0.37 6.22
CA LYS A 19 -13.55 0.17 7.37
C LYS A 19 -14.51 -1.01 7.20
N SER A 20 -14.89 -1.32 5.98
CA SER A 20 -15.73 -2.47 5.65
C SER A 20 -14.95 -3.76 5.38
N TYR A 21 -13.63 -3.75 5.58
CA TYR A 21 -12.73 -4.89 5.35
C TYR A 21 -12.81 -5.50 3.93
N LYS A 22 -13.27 -4.70 2.95
CA LYS A 22 -13.24 -5.05 1.52
C LYS A 22 -11.82 -4.96 0.97
N VAL A 23 -11.00 -4.07 1.53
CA VAL A 23 -9.57 -3.99 1.26
C VAL A 23 -8.84 -4.98 2.16
N LYS A 24 -7.96 -5.80 1.58
CA LYS A 24 -7.15 -6.80 2.29
C LYS A 24 -5.68 -6.43 2.42
N LEU A 25 -5.20 -5.47 1.63
CA LEU A 25 -3.81 -5.02 1.60
C LEU A 25 -3.76 -3.62 1.01
N VAL A 26 -2.92 -2.75 1.58
CA VAL A 26 -2.60 -1.43 1.00
C VAL A 26 -1.17 -1.43 0.48
N LEU A 27 -1.01 -1.14 -0.81
CA LEU A 27 0.30 -0.87 -1.42
C LEU A 27 0.52 0.64 -1.52
N TYR A 28 1.68 1.13 -1.12
CA TYR A 28 2.00 2.55 -1.22
C TYR A 28 3.44 2.81 -1.67
N LYS A 29 3.65 3.89 -2.45
CA LYS A 29 4.98 4.37 -2.83
C LYS A 29 5.45 5.47 -1.89
N ALA A 30 6.77 5.57 -1.67
CA ALA A 30 7.38 6.67 -0.94
C ALA A 30 8.12 7.68 -1.85
N PRO A 31 8.24 8.95 -1.42
CA PRO A 31 7.60 9.52 -0.24
C PRO A 31 6.11 9.78 -0.49
N ALA A 32 5.26 9.28 0.40
CA ALA A 32 3.86 9.65 0.44
C ALA A 32 3.75 11.03 1.12
N GLY A 33 4.18 12.09 0.43
CA GLY A 33 4.11 13.46 0.96
C GLY A 33 2.70 14.04 1.03
N ASP A 34 1.72 13.30 0.53
CA ASP A 34 0.32 13.69 0.44
C ASP A 34 -0.44 13.41 1.76
N PRO A 35 -1.06 14.42 2.39
CA PRO A 35 -1.86 14.25 3.62
C PRO A 35 -3.00 13.24 3.49
N ALA A 36 -3.64 13.14 2.31
CA ALA A 36 -4.72 12.17 2.07
C ALA A 36 -4.16 10.73 2.13
N VAL A 37 -2.99 10.51 1.51
CA VAL A 37 -2.32 9.21 1.57
C VAL A 37 -1.93 8.87 3.02
N GLN A 38 -1.39 9.82 3.78
CA GLN A 38 -1.05 9.60 5.18
C GLN A 38 -2.26 9.22 6.03
N ARG A 39 -3.40 9.89 5.82
CA ARG A 39 -4.66 9.56 6.48
C ARG A 39 -5.12 8.14 6.16
N LEU A 40 -5.12 7.74 4.89
CA LEU A 40 -5.54 6.39 4.48
C LEU A 40 -4.60 5.30 5.05
N LEU A 41 -3.29 5.56 5.10
CA LEU A 41 -2.31 4.67 5.74
C LEU A 41 -2.55 4.55 7.25
N GLN A 42 -2.93 5.64 7.92
CA GLN A 42 -3.28 5.61 9.34
C GLN A 42 -4.52 4.76 9.58
N ILE A 43 -5.57 4.92 8.78
CA ILE A 43 -6.82 4.15 8.90
C ILE A 43 -6.55 2.66 8.65
N ALA A 44 -5.78 2.32 7.62
CA ALA A 44 -5.41 0.93 7.34
C ALA A 44 -4.71 0.27 8.55
N ARG A 45 -3.78 0.98 9.20
CA ARG A 45 -3.11 0.48 10.42
C ARG A 45 -4.08 0.33 11.60
N GLN A 46 -5.02 1.25 11.78
CA GLN A 46 -6.04 1.17 12.84
C GLN A 46 -6.98 -0.03 12.65
N GLU A 47 -7.40 -0.28 11.42
CA GLU A 47 -8.22 -1.45 11.04
C GLU A 47 -7.41 -2.74 10.90
N LYS A 48 -6.11 -2.72 11.27
CA LYS A 48 -5.19 -3.88 11.17
C LYS A 48 -5.09 -4.47 9.76
N ILE A 49 -5.32 -3.65 8.74
CA ILE A 49 -5.09 -4.01 7.34
C ILE A 49 -3.59 -3.86 7.07
N PRO A 50 -2.94 -4.88 6.49
CA PRO A 50 -1.52 -4.83 6.24
C PRO A 50 -1.18 -3.74 5.20
N VAL A 51 -0.01 -3.15 5.37
CA VAL A 51 0.50 -2.07 4.52
C VAL A 51 1.89 -2.45 4.02
N VAL A 52 2.07 -2.49 2.71
CA VAL A 52 3.35 -2.82 2.07
C VAL A 52 3.83 -1.64 1.24
N ARG A 53 5.11 -1.27 1.43
CA ARG A 53 5.75 -0.24 0.62
C ARG A 53 6.18 -0.85 -0.72
N ALA A 54 5.70 -0.28 -1.81
CA ALA A 54 6.10 -0.63 -3.17
C ALA A 54 7.22 0.32 -3.66
N SER A 55 8.12 -0.21 -4.47
CA SER A 55 9.08 0.58 -5.25
C SER A 55 8.69 0.55 -6.73
N GLU A 56 8.76 1.70 -7.41
CA GLU A 56 8.61 1.76 -8.87
C GLU A 56 9.94 1.57 -9.61
N ALA A 57 11.05 1.60 -8.89
CA ALA A 57 12.39 1.50 -9.44
C ALA A 57 13.16 0.33 -8.82
N LYS A 58 13.85 -0.42 -9.68
CA LYS A 58 14.75 -1.50 -9.27
C LYS A 58 15.95 -0.92 -8.51
N PRO A 59 16.30 -1.45 -7.33
CA PRO A 59 17.54 -1.10 -6.64
C PRO A 59 18.79 -1.37 -7.50
N ALA A 60 19.84 -0.58 -7.30
CA ALA A 60 21.06 -0.68 -8.10
C ALA A 60 21.77 -2.03 -7.94
N ASN A 61 21.72 -2.62 -6.73
CA ASN A 61 22.42 -3.83 -6.33
C ASN A 61 21.60 -5.12 -6.51
N MET A 62 20.54 -5.10 -7.34
CA MET A 62 19.65 -6.25 -7.57
C MET A 62 19.45 -6.50 -9.06
N THR A 63 19.22 -7.77 -9.43
CA THR A 63 18.64 -8.11 -10.73
C THR A 63 17.17 -7.72 -10.76
N HIS A 64 16.57 -7.66 -11.95
CA HIS A 64 15.14 -7.38 -12.07
C HIS A 64 14.30 -8.48 -11.40
N GLN A 65 14.70 -9.74 -11.58
CA GLN A 65 14.03 -10.90 -11.01
C GLN A 65 14.03 -10.85 -9.48
N GLN A 66 15.19 -10.58 -8.87
CA GLN A 66 15.29 -10.47 -7.41
C GLN A 66 14.36 -9.37 -6.89
N TRP A 67 14.37 -8.21 -7.55
CA TRP A 67 13.52 -7.10 -7.15
C TRP A 67 12.03 -7.45 -7.20
N ILE A 68 11.55 -8.07 -8.28
CA ILE A 68 10.13 -8.45 -8.39
C ILE A 68 9.76 -9.54 -7.37
N ILE A 69 10.62 -10.54 -7.18
CA ILE A 69 10.40 -11.60 -6.17
C ILE A 69 10.31 -10.98 -4.77
N ASP A 70 11.22 -10.07 -4.40
CA ASP A 70 11.18 -9.41 -3.09
C ASP A 70 9.89 -8.61 -2.86
N GLN A 71 9.33 -7.99 -3.91
CA GLN A 71 8.03 -7.29 -3.84
C GLN A 71 6.87 -8.29 -3.65
N LEU A 72 6.87 -9.41 -4.36
CA LEU A 72 5.84 -10.46 -4.22
C LEU A 72 5.90 -11.13 -2.85
N ASP A 73 7.10 -11.44 -2.36
CA ASP A 73 7.33 -11.99 -1.02
C ASP A 73 6.84 -11.07 0.09
N ALA A 74 6.97 -9.75 -0.08
CA ALA A 74 6.43 -8.78 0.88
C ALA A 74 4.90 -8.78 0.89
N ILE A 75 4.26 -8.94 -0.27
CA ILE A 75 2.81 -9.07 -0.40
C ILE A 75 2.33 -10.38 0.24
N ASP A 76 2.99 -11.50 -0.06
CA ASP A 76 2.61 -12.82 0.45
C ASP A 76 2.68 -12.87 1.98
N ARG A 77 3.80 -12.40 2.57
CA ARG A 77 3.94 -12.30 4.03
C ARG A 77 2.87 -11.43 4.68
N ALA A 78 2.53 -10.30 4.04
CA ALA A 78 1.52 -9.38 4.53
C ALA A 78 0.11 -10.01 4.54
N LEU A 79 -0.24 -10.74 3.49
CA LEU A 79 -1.53 -11.43 3.38
C LEU A 79 -1.59 -12.65 4.32
N ALA A 80 -0.51 -13.42 4.43
CA ALA A 80 -0.42 -14.57 5.35
C ALA A 80 -0.54 -14.15 6.82
N SER A 81 0.03 -12.99 7.20
CA SER A 81 -0.09 -12.43 8.55
C SER A 81 -1.49 -11.90 8.87
N SER A 82 -2.35 -11.75 7.85
CA SER A 82 -3.72 -11.24 7.96
C SER A 82 -4.77 -12.35 7.90
N ALA A 83 -4.34 -13.62 7.87
CA ALA A 83 -5.23 -14.76 8.03
C ALA A 83 -5.77 -14.76 9.47
N PHE A 84 -6.99 -14.24 9.64
CA PHE A 84 -7.81 -14.39 10.84
C PHE A 84 -8.80 -15.54 10.64
#